data_AF-A0A3M1AWP5-F1
#
_entry.id   AF-A0A3M1AWP5-F1
#
_cell.length_a   1.000
_cell.length_b   1.000
_cell.length_c   1.000
_cell.angle_alpha   90.00
_cell.angle_beta   90.00
_cell.angle_gamma   90.00
#
_symmetry.space_group_name_H-M   'P 1'
#
loop_
_entity.id
_entity.type
_entity.pdbx_description
1 polymer ?
#
loop_
_entity_poly.entity_id
_entity_poly.type
_entity_poly.pdbx_seq_one_letter_code
_entity_poly.pdbx_strand_id
1 'polypeptide(L)'
;MLKLAIPLLTIALLASCKTEQDPFDRDFGFDYYPLEVGKSMIYQMDSTIYDPTGDSMLIHSTTFLKETVVDSFIDLTGTPVYRIEQYHRAADTLPWAINKVVTASITNNQAQRVEDNLRFIKLTFPVRENNSWDGNVFFDSGTKVTVAGET
;
A
#
# COMPACT_ATOMS: atom_id res chain seq x y z
N MET A 1 -69.73 4.77 -0.19
CA MET A 1 -68.49 4.62 -0.99
C MET A 1 -67.22 4.75 -0.15
N LEU A 2 -67.22 5.48 0.97
CA LEU A 2 -66.03 5.70 1.82
C LEU A 2 -65.53 4.47 2.62
N LYS A 3 -66.39 3.46 2.89
CA LYS A 3 -66.05 2.28 3.71
C LYS A 3 -65.14 1.26 3.00
N LEU A 4 -65.09 1.27 1.66
CA LEU A 4 -64.19 0.39 0.88
C LEU A 4 -62.78 0.99 0.68
N ALA A 5 -62.63 2.31 0.89
CA ALA A 5 -61.35 3.00 0.70
C ALA A 5 -60.36 2.74 1.86
N ILE A 6 -60.88 2.52 3.08
CA ILE A 6 -60.09 2.28 4.29
C ILE A 6 -59.29 0.95 4.22
N PRO A 7 -59.86 -0.20 3.82
CA PRO A 7 -59.09 -1.44 3.68
C PRO A 7 -58.10 -1.40 2.51
N LEU A 8 -58.41 -0.64 1.45
CA LEU A 8 -57.51 -0.49 0.30
C LEU A 8 -56.28 0.37 0.64
N LEU A 9 -56.46 1.39 1.46
CA LEU A 9 -55.37 2.25 1.94
C LEU A 9 -54.45 1.50 2.91
N THR A 10 -54.99 0.59 3.73
CA THR A 10 -54.19 -0.25 4.65
C THR A 10 -53.36 -1.31 3.90
N ILE A 11 -53.87 -1.86 2.80
CA ILE A 11 -53.11 -2.79 1.94
C ILE A 11 -51.98 -2.06 1.19
N ALA A 12 -52.19 -0.82 0.75
CA ALA A 12 -51.15 -0.04 0.08
C ALA A 12 -49.98 0.33 1.01
N LEU A 13 -50.24 0.54 2.30
CA LEU A 13 -49.22 0.84 3.31
C LEU A 13 -48.30 -0.36 3.61
N LEU A 14 -48.77 -1.60 3.41
CA LEU A 14 -47.97 -2.81 3.63
C LEU A 14 -47.06 -3.18 2.44
N ALA A 15 -47.30 -2.62 1.25
CA ALA A 15 -46.50 -2.89 0.05
C ALA A 15 -45.24 -2.02 -0.06
N SER A 16 -45.04 -1.05 0.84
CA SER A 16 -43.89 -0.12 0.81
C SER A 16 -42.67 -0.62 1.60
N CYS A 17 -42.78 -1.77 2.28
CA CYS A 17 -41.66 -2.34 3.03
C CYS A 17 -40.74 -3.09 2.04
N LYS A 18 -39.82 -2.36 1.41
CA LYS A 18 -38.69 -2.97 0.71
C LYS A 18 -37.57 -3.17 1.72
N THR A 19 -37.13 -4.41 1.89
CA THR A 19 -35.92 -4.71 2.65
C THR A 19 -34.74 -4.15 1.86
N GLU A 20 -34.14 -3.06 2.33
CA GLU A 20 -32.84 -2.64 1.84
C GLU A 20 -31.83 -3.70 2.28
N GLN A 21 -31.45 -4.59 1.36
CA GLN A 21 -30.17 -5.27 1.47
C GLN A 21 -29.12 -4.19 1.16
N ASP A 22 -28.63 -3.53 2.20
CA ASP A 22 -27.32 -2.90 2.11
C ASP A 22 -26.33 -4.06 1.93
N PRO A 23 -25.73 -4.25 0.74
CA PRO A 23 -24.64 -5.20 0.65
C PRO A 23 -23.59 -4.67 1.61
N PHE A 24 -23.38 -5.39 2.71
CA PHE A 24 -22.36 -5.08 3.69
C PHE A 24 -20.99 -5.29 3.02
N ASP A 25 -20.63 -4.40 2.10
CA ASP A 25 -19.39 -4.41 1.37
C ASP A 25 -18.35 -3.87 2.34
N ARG A 26 -17.70 -4.80 3.02
CA ARG A 26 -16.71 -4.47 4.02
C ARG A 26 -15.49 -3.98 3.27
N ASP A 27 -15.37 -2.67 3.09
CA ASP A 27 -14.21 -2.06 2.42
C ASP A 27 -12.93 -2.50 3.14
N PHE A 28 -12.11 -3.27 2.43
CA PHE A 28 -10.81 -3.73 2.95
C PHE A 28 -9.72 -2.66 2.77
N GLY A 29 -9.94 -1.65 1.94
CA GLY A 29 -8.96 -0.62 1.65
C GLY A 29 -7.79 -1.12 0.79
N PHE A 30 -7.99 -2.11 -0.08
CA PHE A 30 -6.93 -2.58 -0.99
C PHE A 30 -6.40 -1.47 -1.90
N ASP A 31 -7.22 -0.45 -2.16
CA ASP A 31 -6.85 0.74 -2.95
C ASP A 31 -5.74 1.58 -2.31
N TYR A 32 -5.46 1.41 -1.01
CA TYR A 32 -4.30 2.03 -0.35
C TYR A 32 -2.95 1.41 -0.77
N TYR A 33 -2.96 0.27 -1.46
CA TYR A 33 -1.76 -0.36 -2.01
C TYR A 33 -2.00 -0.90 -3.43
N PRO A 34 -2.16 -0.01 -4.43
CA PRO A 34 -2.61 -0.41 -5.75
C PRO A 34 -1.49 -1.13 -6.52
N LEU A 35 -1.69 -2.42 -6.79
CA LEU A 35 -0.79 -3.26 -7.59
C LEU A 35 -1.45 -3.56 -8.93
N GLU A 36 -1.23 -2.66 -9.89
CA GLU A 36 -1.74 -2.81 -11.26
C GLU A 36 -0.65 -2.43 -12.24
N VAL A 37 -0.39 -3.29 -13.22
CA VAL A 37 0.65 -3.07 -14.23
C VAL A 37 0.39 -1.76 -14.97
N GLY A 38 1.43 -0.93 -15.10
CA GLY A 38 1.38 0.40 -15.68
C GLY A 38 1.17 1.54 -14.68
N LYS A 39 0.68 1.26 -13.46
CA LYS A 39 0.59 2.30 -12.42
C LYS A 39 1.99 2.73 -11.97
N SER A 40 2.14 4.03 -11.73
CA SER A 40 3.37 4.63 -11.25
C SER A 40 3.11 5.61 -10.12
N MET A 41 4.05 5.70 -9.18
CA MET A 41 4.05 6.65 -8.07
C MET A 41 5.37 7.42 -8.10
N ILE A 42 5.33 8.72 -7.87
CA ILE A 42 6.53 9.57 -7.79
C ILE A 42 6.53 10.27 -6.45
N TYR A 43 7.65 10.14 -5.74
CA TYR A 43 7.89 10.74 -4.43
C TYR A 43 9.02 11.75 -4.54
N GLN A 44 8.83 12.91 -3.92
CA GLN A 44 9.91 13.84 -3.61
C GLN A 44 10.41 13.50 -2.20
N MET A 45 11.71 13.28 -2.05
CA MET A 45 12.34 12.84 -0.80
C MET A 45 13.38 13.87 -0.38
N ASP A 46 13.30 14.31 0.87
CA ASP A 46 14.32 15.14 1.50
C ASP A 46 15.20 14.28 2.40
N SER A 47 16.52 14.44 2.26
CA SER A 47 17.52 13.74 3.07
C SER A 47 18.35 14.75 3.86
N THR A 48 18.62 14.42 5.12
CA THR A 48 19.58 15.13 5.98
C THR A 48 20.65 14.13 6.39
N ILE A 49 21.87 14.33 5.91
CA ILE A 49 23.01 13.48 6.27
C ILE A 49 23.81 14.19 7.36
N TYR A 50 24.05 13.47 8.47
CA TYR A 50 24.88 13.92 9.59
C TYR A 50 26.30 13.39 9.42
N ASP A 51 27.30 14.25 9.61
CA ASP A 51 28.69 13.84 9.76
C ASP A 51 28.92 13.30 11.19
N PRO A 52 29.25 12.01 11.38
CA PRO A 52 29.48 11.42 12.69
C PRO A 52 30.73 11.98 13.41
N THR A 53 31.59 12.72 12.72
CA THR A 53 32.84 13.27 13.29
C THR A 53 32.69 14.64 13.95
N GLY A 54 31.50 15.26 13.91
CA GLY A 54 31.16 16.43 14.72
C GLY A 54 31.44 17.80 14.09
N ASP A 55 32.04 17.87 12.90
CA ASP A 55 32.29 19.13 12.18
C ASP A 55 31.10 19.52 11.27
N SER A 56 29.94 19.76 11.88
CA SER A 56 28.85 20.64 11.38
C SER A 56 28.29 20.50 9.95
N MET A 57 28.59 19.47 9.17
CA MET A 57 27.95 19.29 7.85
C MET A 57 26.64 18.50 7.96
N LEU A 58 25.53 19.25 7.96
CA LEU A 58 24.22 18.75 7.55
C LEU A 58 24.12 18.89 6.02
N ILE A 59 24.23 17.79 5.28
CA ILE A 59 23.91 17.83 3.84
C ILE A 59 22.41 17.66 3.71
N HIS A 60 21.73 18.74 3.32
CA HIS A 60 20.35 18.69 2.87
C HIS A 60 20.31 18.45 1.37
N SER A 61 19.59 17.42 0.94
CA SER A 61 19.36 17.18 -0.48
C SER A 61 17.92 16.76 -0.73
N THR A 62 17.35 17.26 -1.82
CA THR A 62 16.07 16.80 -2.34
C THR A 62 16.33 15.88 -3.52
N THR A 63 15.72 14.70 -3.51
CA THR A 63 15.80 13.71 -4.57
C THR A 63 14.40 13.22 -4.92
N PHE A 64 14.28 12.49 -6.03
CA PHE A 64 13.00 11.91 -6.42
C PHE A 64 13.13 10.41 -6.61
N LEU A 65 12.12 9.68 -6.14
CA LEU A 65 11.94 8.25 -6.37
C LEU A 65 10.70 8.06 -7.23
N LYS A 66 10.78 7.20 -8.24
CA LYS A 66 9.62 6.74 -9.00
C LYS A 66 9.53 5.24 -8.89
N GLU A 67 8.34 4.73 -8.62
CA GLU A 67 8.03 3.32 -8.68
C GLU A 67 7.05 3.07 -9.82
N THR A 68 7.32 2.07 -10.65
CA THR A 68 6.41 1.65 -11.72
C THR A 68 6.19 0.15 -11.60
N VAL A 69 4.92 -0.26 -11.55
CA VAL A 69 4.55 -1.68 -11.66
C VAL A 69 4.70 -2.06 -13.13
N VAL A 70 5.70 -2.87 -13.46
CA VAL A 70 6.05 -3.16 -14.86
C VAL A 70 5.54 -4.51 -15.35
N ASP A 71 5.26 -5.43 -14.44
CA ASP A 71 4.88 -6.80 -14.79
C ASP A 71 4.23 -7.53 -13.60
N SER A 72 3.65 -8.69 -13.87
CA SER A 72 3.12 -9.59 -12.84
C SER A 72 3.29 -11.04 -13.24
N PHE A 73 3.46 -11.91 -12.24
CA PHE A 73 3.54 -13.36 -12.42
C PHE A 73 2.84 -14.07 -11.26
N ILE A 74 2.55 -15.36 -11.42
CA ILE A 74 1.98 -16.20 -10.37
C ILE A 74 3.12 -16.99 -9.72
N ASP A 75 3.22 -16.95 -8.40
CA ASP A 75 4.21 -17.72 -7.66
C ASP A 75 3.80 -19.19 -7.48
N LEU A 76 4.67 -19.97 -6.82
CA LEU A 76 4.44 -21.41 -6.58
C LEU A 76 3.23 -21.70 -5.67
N THR A 77 2.73 -20.69 -4.94
CA THR A 77 1.55 -20.81 -4.07
C THR A 77 0.25 -20.42 -4.79
N GLY A 78 0.33 -19.97 -6.05
CA GLY A 78 -0.80 -19.43 -6.79
C GLY A 78 -1.07 -17.95 -6.50
N THR A 79 -0.18 -17.26 -5.77
CA THR A 79 -0.35 -15.85 -5.42
C THR A 79 0.15 -14.94 -6.56
N PRO A 80 -0.62 -13.91 -6.98
CA PRO A 80 -0.13 -12.89 -7.88
C PRO A 80 0.98 -12.04 -7.24
N VAL A 81 2.12 -11.96 -7.91
CA VAL A 81 3.28 -11.16 -7.53
C VAL A 81 3.55 -10.13 -8.62
N TYR A 82 3.78 -8.90 -8.22
CA TYR A 82 3.99 -7.76 -9.10
C TYR A 82 5.44 -7.32 -9.06
N ARG A 83 6.07 -7.17 -10.22
CA ARG A 83 7.43 -6.63 -10.35
C ARG A 83 7.35 -5.11 -10.45
N ILE A 84 8.08 -4.44 -9.56
CA ILE A 84 8.11 -2.98 -9.47
C ILE A 84 9.54 -2.52 -9.74
N GLU A 85 9.70 -1.63 -10.70
CA GLU A 85 10.97 -0.97 -10.97
C GLU A 85 11.02 0.37 -10.24
N GLN A 86 12.05 0.54 -9.41
CA GLN A 86 12.36 1.80 -8.76
C GLN A 86 13.38 2.56 -9.59
N TYR A 87 13.13 3.86 -9.75
CA TYR A 87 14.00 4.80 -10.42
C TYR A 87 14.29 5.98 -9.51
N HIS A 88 15.47 6.56 -9.63
CA HIS A 88 15.85 7.76 -8.88
C HIS A 88 16.30 8.87 -9.84
N ARG A 89 16.23 10.12 -9.37
CA ARG A 89 16.89 11.28 -9.98
C ARG A 89 17.24 12.31 -8.92
N ALA A 90 18.35 13.02 -9.12
CA ALA A 90 18.85 14.00 -8.16
C ALA A 90 18.16 15.38 -8.27
N ALA A 91 17.47 15.65 -9.38
CA ALA A 91 16.69 16.87 -9.58
C ALA A 91 15.53 16.58 -10.55
N ASP A 92 14.52 17.45 -10.55
CA ASP A 92 13.33 17.31 -11.40
C ASP A 92 13.61 17.47 -12.90
N THR A 93 14.70 18.14 -13.26
CA THR A 93 15.19 18.32 -14.63
C THR A 93 16.07 17.17 -15.13
N LEU A 94 16.55 16.29 -14.24
CA LEU A 94 17.46 15.21 -14.59
C LEU A 94 16.72 13.94 -15.03
N PRO A 95 17.34 13.11 -15.89
CA PRO A 95 16.74 11.86 -16.33
C PRO A 95 16.60 10.87 -15.17
N TRP A 96 15.59 9.99 -15.27
CA TRP A 96 15.43 8.86 -14.36
C TRP A 96 16.53 7.82 -14.58
N ALA A 97 17.18 7.39 -13.51
CA ALA A 97 18.09 6.25 -13.51
C ALA A 97 17.47 5.08 -12.75
N ILE A 98 17.61 3.86 -13.27
CA ILE A 98 17.17 2.65 -12.55
C ILE A 98 17.91 2.58 -11.20
N ASN A 99 17.17 2.35 -10.12
CA ASN A 99 17.71 2.18 -8.77
C ASN A 99 17.77 0.69 -8.43
N LYS A 100 16.60 0.03 -8.42
CA LYS A 100 16.48 -1.40 -8.12
C LYS A 100 15.15 -1.95 -8.61
N VAL A 101 15.03 -3.27 -8.55
CA VAL A 101 13.79 -3.99 -8.83
C VAL A 101 13.34 -4.69 -7.55
N VAL A 102 12.06 -4.59 -7.25
CA VAL A 102 11.43 -5.16 -6.06
C VAL A 102 10.15 -5.89 -6.46
N THR A 103 9.62 -6.71 -5.56
CA THR A 103 8.37 -7.42 -5.82
C THR A 103 7.37 -7.20 -4.70
N ALA A 104 6.09 -7.15 -5.03
CA ALA A 104 5.02 -6.99 -4.04
C ALA A 104 3.83 -7.88 -4.37
N SER A 105 3.09 -8.27 -3.34
CA SER A 105 1.89 -9.10 -3.45
C SER A 105 0.94 -8.79 -2.30
N ILE A 106 -0.36 -8.92 -2.53
CA ILE A 106 -1.35 -8.93 -1.46
C ILE A 106 -1.69 -10.39 -1.16
N THR A 107 -1.34 -10.87 0.04
CA THR A 107 -1.61 -12.24 0.50
C THR A 107 -1.93 -12.23 1.98
N ASN A 108 -2.84 -13.10 2.44
CA ASN A 108 -3.29 -13.15 3.84
C ASN A 108 -3.71 -11.79 4.42
N ASN A 109 -4.38 -10.96 3.61
CA ASN A 109 -4.74 -9.58 3.98
C ASN A 109 -3.53 -8.71 4.37
N GLN A 110 -2.38 -8.94 3.73
CA GLN A 110 -1.16 -8.16 3.93
C GLN A 110 -0.60 -7.73 2.57
N ALA A 111 -0.28 -6.45 2.44
CA ALA A 111 0.61 -5.99 1.38
C ALA A 111 2.04 -6.37 1.77
N GLN A 112 2.53 -7.45 1.19
CA GLN A 112 3.90 -7.92 1.40
C GLN A 112 4.79 -7.43 0.26
N ARG A 113 6.01 -7.03 0.60
CA ARG A 113 7.01 -6.55 -0.36
C ARG A 113 8.36 -7.15 -0.07
N VAL A 114 9.07 -7.57 -1.12
CA VAL A 114 10.43 -8.09 -1.02
C VAL A 114 11.40 -7.09 -1.65
N GLU A 115 12.32 -6.58 -0.84
CA GLU A 115 13.36 -5.63 -1.22
C GLU A 115 14.69 -6.14 -0.68
N ASP A 116 15.74 -6.20 -1.51
CA ASP A 116 17.07 -6.66 -1.10
C ASP A 116 17.07 -8.02 -0.36
N ASN A 117 16.20 -8.95 -0.80
CA ASN A 117 15.95 -10.27 -0.19
C ASN A 117 15.28 -10.25 1.20
N LEU A 118 14.81 -9.10 1.67
CA LEU A 118 14.05 -8.95 2.91
C LEU A 118 12.57 -8.79 2.61
N ARG A 119 11.73 -9.56 3.31
CA ARG A 119 10.27 -9.51 3.18
C ARG A 119 9.65 -8.65 4.26
N PHE A 120 8.97 -7.59 3.83
CA PHE A 120 8.29 -6.63 4.68
C PHE A 120 6.77 -6.82 4.59
N ILE A 121 6.07 -6.57 5.69
CA ILE A 121 4.64 -6.23 5.67
C ILE A 121 4.53 -4.71 5.62
N LYS A 122 4.17 -4.17 4.45
CA LYS A 122 4.03 -2.72 4.23
C LYS A 122 2.69 -2.17 4.69
N LEU A 123 1.64 -2.99 4.65
CA LEU A 123 0.30 -2.64 5.10
C LEU A 123 -0.47 -3.91 5.46
N THR A 124 -1.34 -3.83 6.46
CA THR A 124 -2.30 -4.91 6.78
C THR A 124 -3.71 -4.43 6.48
N PHE A 125 -4.54 -5.37 6.03
CA PHE A 125 -5.93 -5.14 5.65
C PHE A 125 -6.86 -5.85 6.64
N PRO A 126 -8.05 -5.30 6.88
CA PRO A 126 -8.51 -4.02 6.35
C PRO A 126 -7.84 -2.82 7.03
N VAL A 127 -7.70 -1.72 6.30
CA VAL A 127 -7.08 -0.48 6.82
C VAL A 127 -8.01 0.12 7.88
N ARG A 128 -7.52 0.25 9.12
CA ARG A 128 -8.27 0.79 10.26
C ARG A 128 -7.36 1.57 11.19
N GLU A 129 -7.93 2.55 11.88
CA GLU A 129 -7.25 3.27 12.94
C GLU A 129 -6.83 2.32 14.08
N ASN A 130 -5.74 2.65 14.76
CA ASN A 130 -5.18 1.90 15.90
C ASN A 130 -4.76 0.44 15.59
N ASN A 131 -4.66 0.07 14.32
CA ASN A 131 -4.09 -1.20 13.92
C ASN A 131 -2.56 -1.09 13.84
N SER A 132 -1.85 -2.01 14.47
CA SER A 132 -0.39 -2.11 14.43
C SER A 132 0.04 -3.52 14.04
N TRP A 133 1.18 -3.62 13.38
CA TRP A 133 1.76 -4.91 12.98
C TRP A 133 3.29 -4.83 13.05
N ASP A 134 3.92 -5.99 13.21
CA ASP A 134 5.36 -6.12 13.04
C ASP A 134 5.67 -6.22 11.53
N GLY A 135 6.18 -5.13 10.95
CA GLY A 135 6.56 -5.04 9.55
C GLY A 135 7.72 -5.96 9.16
N ASN A 136 8.52 -6.39 10.13
CA ASN A 136 9.77 -7.13 9.93
C ASN A 136 9.67 -8.57 10.44
N VAL A 137 8.46 -9.08 10.69
CA VAL A 137 8.21 -10.41 11.28
C VAL A 137 8.88 -11.57 10.52
N PHE A 138 9.23 -11.37 9.25
CA PHE A 138 9.90 -12.36 8.42
C PHE A 138 11.44 -12.31 8.47
N PHE A 139 12.02 -11.40 9.23
CA PHE A 139 13.47 -11.25 9.32
C PHE A 139 14.04 -12.31 10.25
N ASP A 140 15.20 -12.86 9.88
CA ASP A 140 15.96 -13.72 10.78
C ASP A 140 16.49 -12.89 11.95
N SER A 141 16.47 -13.43 13.17
CA SER A 141 16.93 -12.73 14.38
C SER A 141 18.43 -12.39 14.37
N GLY A 142 19.22 -13.06 13.53
CA GLY A 142 20.62 -12.78 13.25
C GLY A 142 20.86 -11.79 12.11
N THR A 143 19.81 -11.28 11.46
CA THR A 143 19.95 -10.28 10.38
C THR A 143 20.56 -9.00 10.92
N LYS A 144 21.78 -8.69 10.48
CA LYS A 144 22.47 -7.43 10.82
C LYS A 144 22.23 -6.42 9.71
N VAL A 145 21.53 -5.34 10.03
CA VAL A 145 21.37 -4.19 9.15
C VAL A 145 22.37 -3.14 9.62
N THR A 146 23.38 -2.85 8.79
CA THR A 146 24.34 -1.78 9.08
C THR A 146 23.76 -0.46 8.61
N VAL A 147 23.57 0.49 9.53
CA VAL A 147 23.16 1.86 9.20
C VAL A 147 24.41 2.74 9.16
N ALA A 148 24.58 3.51 8.10
CA ALA A 148 25.68 4.47 8.02
C ALA A 148 25.53 5.51 9.16
N GLY A 149 26.56 5.64 10.00
CA GLY A 149 26.53 6.47 11.21
C GLY A 149 26.46 5.67 12.53
N GLU A 150 26.28 4.36 12.49
CA GLU A 150 26.48 3.48 13.64
C GLU A 150 27.94 2.99 13.71
N THR A 151 28.80 3.74 14.41
CA THR A 151 30.07 3.25 14.97
C THR A 151 30.27 3.78 16.36
#